data_AF-A0A1M5Q3H1-F1
#
_entry.id   AF-A0A1M5Q3H1-F1
#
_cell.length_a   1.000
_cell.length_b   1.000
_cell.length_c   1.000
_cell.angle_alpha   90.00
_cell.angle_beta   90.00
_cell.angle_gamma   90.00
#
_symmetry.space_group_name_H-M   'P 1'
#
loop_
_entity.id
_entity.type
_entity.pdbx_description
1 polymer ?
#
loop_
_entity_poly.entity_id
_entity_poly.type
_entity_poly.pdbx_seq_one_letter_code
_entity_poly.pdbx_strand_id
1 'polypeptide(L)' 'MKMLTLLEVGNLGGLVVMIIGVIIVIALVVSLVITLIAKVIYEWNNDRKFTKKQFWQTMLISLLICGLISGFVCGGM' A
#
# COMPACT_ATOMS: atom_id res chain seq x y z
N MET A 1 11.35 23.84 14.09
CA MET A 1 11.37 23.40 15.51
C MET A 1 9.95 23.04 15.99
N LYS A 2 9.29 22.01 15.41
CA LYS A 2 7.96 21.53 15.86
C LYS A 2 7.75 20.02 15.73
N MET A 3 8.58 19.32 14.94
CA MET A 3 8.52 17.86 14.78
C MET A 3 9.23 17.13 15.94
N LEU A 4 10.35 17.68 16.43
CA LEU A 4 11.10 17.12 17.57
C LEU A 4 10.31 17.18 18.88
N THR A 5 9.53 18.23 19.11
CA THR A 5 8.65 18.36 20.29
C THR A 5 7.50 17.35 20.30
N LEU A 6 7.10 16.77 19.16
CA LEU A 6 6.12 15.67 19.10
C LEU A 6 6.75 14.31 19.45
N LEU A 7 8.05 14.13 19.16
CA LEU A 7 8.80 12.95 19.56
C LEU A 7 9.17 12.98 21.07
N GLU A 8 9.30 14.15 21.67
CA GLU A 8 9.76 14.30 23.05
C GLU A 8 8.63 14.19 24.11
N VAL A 9 7.36 14.35 23.73
CA VAL A 9 6.20 14.46 24.66
C VAL A 9 5.61 13.09 25.09
N GLY A 10 6.36 12.00 24.98
CA GLY A 10 6.04 10.75 25.68
C GLY A 10 4.92 9.87 25.09
N ASN A 11 4.36 10.21 23.91
CA ASN A 11 3.37 9.38 23.21
C ASN A 11 3.85 8.88 21.83
N LEU A 12 5.12 8.43 21.76
CA LEU A 12 5.71 7.88 20.54
C LEU A 12 4.87 6.74 19.94
N GLY A 13 4.28 5.89 20.80
CA GLY A 13 3.46 4.77 20.38
C GLY A 13 2.23 5.19 19.56
N GLY A 14 1.49 6.21 20.02
CA GLY A 14 0.32 6.71 19.30
C GLY A 14 0.66 7.31 17.93
N LEU A 15 1.77 8.04 17.84
CA LEU A 15 2.22 8.65 16.59
C LEU A 15 2.67 7.60 15.56
N VAL A 16 3.41 6.57 16.02
CA VAL A 16 3.83 5.45 15.17
C VAL A 16 2.62 4.65 14.66
N VAL A 17 1.65 4.35 15.51
CA VAL A 17 0.42 3.65 15.12
C VAL A 17 -0.38 4.45 14.08
N MET A 18 -0.48 5.76 14.25
CA MET A 18 -1.17 6.64 13.30
C MET A 18 -0.47 6.64 11.93
N ILE A 19 0.86 6.75 11.90
CA ILE A 19 1.65 6.75 10.65
C ILE A 19 1.51 5.40 9.95
N ILE A 20 1.67 4.29 10.67
CA ILE A 20 1.50 2.94 10.11
C ILE A 20 0.08 2.76 9.57
N GLY A 21 -0.94 3.22 10.31
CA GLY A 21 -2.33 3.17 9.87
C GLY A 21 -2.54 3.90 8.53
N VAL A 22 -2.00 5.11 8.39
CA VAL A 22 -2.09 5.89 7.14
C VAL A 22 -1.37 5.18 5.99
N ILE A 23 -0.18 4.62 6.22
CA ILE A 23 0.57 3.87 5.20
C ILE A 23 -0.22 2.66 4.71
N ILE A 24 -0.83 1.90 5.63
CA ILE A 24 -1.65 0.73 5.28
C ILE A 24 -2.86 1.16 4.43
N VAL A 25 -3.56 2.22 4.82
CA VAL A 25 -4.72 2.72 4.06
C VAL A 25 -4.31 3.12 2.66
N ILE A 26 -3.23 3.88 2.50
CA ILE A 26 -2.74 4.31 1.18
C ILE A 26 -2.33 3.10 0.34
N ALA A 27 -1.59 2.15 0.92
CA ALA A 27 -1.14 0.95 0.22
C ALA A 27 -2.31 0.08 -0.27
N LEU A 28 -3.39 -0.02 0.51
CA LEU A 28 -4.61 -0.72 0.11
C LEU A 28 -5.32 -0.03 -1.05
N VAL A 29 -5.48 1.30 -0.99
CA VAL A 29 -6.12 2.08 -2.07
C VAL A 29 -5.31 1.97 -3.36
N VAL A 30 -3.99 2.13 -3.30
CA VAL A 30 -3.10 2.00 -4.47
C VAL A 30 -3.17 0.59 -5.07
N SER A 31 -3.13 -0.45 -4.23
CA SER A 31 -3.25 -1.84 -4.68
C SER A 31 -4.57 -2.12 -5.39
N LEU A 32 -5.68 -1.57 -4.89
CA LEU A 32 -6.98 -1.68 -5.55
C LEU A 32 -6.99 -0.99 -6.91
N VAL A 33 -6.45 0.23 -7.02
CA VAL A 33 -6.37 0.96 -8.29
C VAL A 33 -5.55 0.18 -9.32
N ILE A 34 -4.38 -0.33 -8.95
CA ILE A 34 -3.53 -1.15 -9.83
C ILE A 34 -4.27 -2.40 -10.29
N THR A 35 -4.96 -3.08 -9.37
CA THR A 35 -5.71 -4.30 -9.69
C THR A 35 -6.88 -4.02 -10.64
N LEU A 36 -7.56 -2.88 -10.48
CA LEU A 36 -8.62 -2.45 -11.40
C LEU A 36 -8.09 -2.14 -12.79
N ILE A 37 -6.96 -1.43 -12.88
CA ILE A 37 -6.29 -1.16 -14.17
C ILE A 37 -5.87 -2.47 -14.83
N ALA A 38 -5.24 -3.38 -14.10
CA ALA A 38 -4.84 -4.69 -14.60
C ALA A 38 -6.05 -5.50 -15.09
N LYS A 39 -7.16 -5.47 -14.35
CA LYS A 39 -8.42 -6.11 -14.77
C LYS A 39 -8.94 -5.52 -16.09
N VAL A 40 -9.00 -4.19 -16.21
CA VAL A 40 -9.46 -3.52 -17.43
C VAL A 40 -8.58 -3.90 -18.61
N ILE A 41 -7.26 -3.89 -18.46
CA ILE A 41 -6.32 -4.26 -19.53
C ILE A 41 -6.48 -5.74 -19.92
N TYR A 42 -6.65 -6.63 -18.94
CA TYR A 42 -6.80 -8.06 -19.19
C TYR A 42 -8.11 -8.40 -19.90
N GLU A 43 -9.20 -7.71 -19.54
CA GLU A 43 -10.52 -7.89 -20.14
C GLU A 43 -10.69 -7.09 -21.45
N TRP A 44 -9.79 -6.14 -21.75
CA TRP A 44 -9.86 -5.29 -22.95
C TRP A 44 -9.84 -6.09 -24.26
N ASN A 45 -9.09 -7.20 -24.31
CA ASN A 45 -9.01 -8.04 -25.50
C ASN A 45 -10.17 -9.07 -25.62
N ASN A 46 -11.17 -9.04 -24.72
CA ASN A 46 -12.35 -9.92 -24.69
C ASN A 46 -12.11 -11.46 -24.70
N ASP A 47 -10.87 -11.94 -24.83
CA ASP A 47 -10.57 -13.37 -24.90
C ASP A 47 -10.61 -14.08 -23.54
N ARG A 48 -10.41 -13.36 -22.42
CA ARG A 48 -10.28 -13.97 -21.08
C ARG A 48 -10.89 -13.12 -19.98
N LYS A 49 -11.69 -13.74 -19.11
CA LYS A 49 -12.23 -13.09 -17.90
C LYS A 49 -11.18 -13.07 -16.80
N PHE A 50 -11.07 -11.94 -16.12
CA PHE A 50 -10.19 -11.81 -14.97
C PHE A 50 -10.77 -12.60 -13.79
N THR A 51 -10.15 -13.72 -13.44
CA THR A 51 -10.68 -14.58 -12.37
C THR A 51 -10.43 -13.98 -10.98
N LYS A 52 -11.29 -14.29 -10.01
CA LYS A 52 -11.13 -13.87 -8.61
C LYS A 52 -9.78 -14.28 -8.01
N LYS A 53 -9.22 -15.40 -8.45
CA LYS A 53 -7.88 -15.86 -8.04
C LYS A 53 -6.78 -14.91 -8.52
N GLN A 54 -6.82 -14.51 -9.79
CA GLN A 54 -5.87 -13.55 -10.38
C GLN A 54 -6.02 -12.18 -9.73
N PHE A 55 -7.25 -11.74 -9.44
CA PHE A 55 -7.49 -10.49 -8.72
C PHE A 55 -6.80 -10.46 -7.36
N TRP A 56 -7.01 -11.49 -6.54
CA TRP A 56 -6.37 -11.57 -5.22
C TRP A 56 -4.86 -11.69 -5.33
N GLN A 57 -4.35 -12.47 -6.30
CA GLN A 57 -2.91 -12.62 -6.52
C GLN A 57 -2.26 -11.29 -6.93
N THR A 58 -2.86 -10.55 -7.88
CA THR A 58 -2.38 -9.23 -8.30
C THR A 58 -2.44 -8.22 -7.14
N MET A 59 -3.54 -8.19 -6.38
CA MET A 59 -3.69 -7.30 -5.23
C MET A 59 -2.65 -7.58 -4.14
N LEU A 60 -2.40 -8.85 -3.82
CA LEU A 60 -1.40 -9.23 -2.83
C LEU A 60 0.02 -8.87 -3.29
N ILE A 61 0.35 -9.13 -4.56
CA ILE A 61 1.65 -8.76 -5.13
C ILE A 61 1.84 -7.24 -5.08
N SER A 62 0.84 -6.45 -5.48
CA SER A 62 0.94 -4.98 -5.42
C SER A 62 1.08 -4.47 -3.99
N LEU A 63 0.40 -5.09 -3.03
CA LEU A 63 0.48 -4.72 -1.62
C LEU A 63 1.87 -5.01 -1.04
N LEU A 64 2.43 -6.19 -1.37
CA LEU A 64 3.78 -6.57 -0.98
C LEU A 64 4.83 -5.62 -1.56
N ILE A 65 4.72 -5.26 -2.83
CA ILE A 65 5.64 -4.31 -3.49
C ILE A 65 5.53 -2.93 -2.86
N CYS A 66 4.31 -2.41 -2.62
CA CYS A 66 4.11 -1.12 -1.96
C CYS A 66 4.71 -1.12 -0.54
N GLY A 67 4.52 -2.20 0.21
CA GLY A 67 5.12 -2.38 1.53
C GLY A 67 6.65 -2.39 1.45
N LEU A 68 7.23 -3.13 0.51
CA LEU A 68 8.68 -3.21 0.30
C LEU A 68 9.29 -1.84 -0.03
N ILE A 69 8.66 -1.09 -0.96
CA ILE A 69 9.11 0.25 -1.35
C ILE A 69 8.98 1.21 -0.17
N SER A 70 7.87 1.19 0.57
CA SER A 70 7.71 2.03 1.76
C SER A 70 8.76 1.72 2.83
N GLY A 71 9.09 0.44 3.02
CA GLY A 71 10.12 0.00 3.96
C GLY A 71 11.52 0.43 3.52
N PHE A 72 11.81 0.36 2.22
CA PHE A 72 13.05 0.86 1.65
C PHE A 72 13.19 2.39 1.82
N VAL A 73 12.17 3.16 1.44
CA VAL A 73 12.19 4.63 1.50
C VAL A 73 12.18 5.15 2.93
N CYS A 74 11.34 4.61 3.82
CA CYS A 74 11.27 5.06 5.22
C CYS A 74 12.38 4.46 6.10
N GLY A 75 12.96 3.32 5.72
CA GLY A 75 14.03 2.64 6.46
C GLY A 75 15.43 3.18 6.18
N GLY A 76 15.60 3.98 5.13
CA GLY A 76 16.88 4.65 4.82
C GLY A 76 18.04 3.71 4.50
N MET A 77 17.76 2.58 3.83
CA MET A 77 18.77 1.69 3.25
C MET A 77 19.18 2.14 1.86
#